data_AF-A0A1W4XUI1-F1
#
_entry.id   AF-A0A1W4XUI1-F1
#
_cell.length_a   1.000
_cell.length_b   1.000
_cell.length_c   1.000
_cell.angle_alpha   90.00
_cell.angle_beta   90.00
_cell.angle_gamma   90.00
#
_symmetry.space_group_name_H-M   'P 1'
#
loop_
_entity.id
_entity.type
_entity.pdbx_description
1 polymer ?
#
loop_
_entity_poly.entity_id
_entity_poly.type
_entity_poly.pdbx_seq_one_letter_code
_entity_poly.pdbx_strand_id
1 'polypeptide(L)'
;MLDYDDEYFLEEDKMGMTVTSGSVTIKKDPNNLIGISIGGGAPLCPCLYIVQIFDNTAAARDGTLQAGDELVAVNCQSVKGKTKVEVAKMIQATKDEVVINYNKLHADPQQGKSLDIVLKKVKHRLVEHMSSSTADALGLSRAILCNDTLVKKMQELQETELMYKGLVDHCKRVLHAHLELMQMVKSMGDVFSNIAVREPQPRASEAFRVFGEQHRSMEKLGHEMVKKVKPVLADMGTYLHKAIPDTRLTVKKYADAKFEYLAYCLKVKEMDDEECSYAALQEPLYRVETGNYEYRLILRCRQVARTRFAKLRSDVLVKMELLENKHVQSLGGHLTKLIEAFAELHKKTLELLSGPALFPVEVDLSNSAFQYKSTTPITTQENDDDDEHDIENGEEVREISTRTSINEVLKSSILSEDLPLESDSSLLIPGLGINQTEEPDYNNMDTLTLLSSLNINGVPKNDEDEKLLDLSSER
;
A
#
# COMPACT_ATOMS: atom_id res chain seq x y z
N MET A 1 -73.45 -28.31 -7.71
CA MET A 1 -72.49 -27.31 -8.20
C MET A 1 -72.08 -26.54 -6.96
N LEU A 2 -71.00 -26.98 -6.33
CA LEU A 2 -70.39 -26.31 -5.19
C LEU A 2 -69.28 -25.46 -5.79
N ASP A 3 -69.45 -24.14 -5.77
CA ASP A 3 -68.40 -23.20 -6.11
C ASP A 3 -67.32 -23.29 -5.02
N TYR A 4 -66.31 -24.12 -5.28
CA TYR A 4 -65.03 -24.12 -4.57
C TYR A 4 -64.11 -23.11 -5.26
N ASP A 5 -64.40 -21.81 -5.07
CA ASP A 5 -63.42 -20.74 -5.30
C ASP A 5 -62.64 -20.49 -3.99
N ASP A 6 -62.12 -21.55 -3.37
CA ASP A 6 -61.05 -21.41 -2.38
C ASP A 6 -59.75 -21.18 -3.16
N GLU A 7 -59.51 -19.91 -3.49
CA GLU A 7 -58.24 -19.41 -3.99
C GLU A 7 -57.19 -19.74 -2.93
N TYR A 8 -56.45 -20.85 -3.10
CA TYR A 8 -55.36 -21.30 -2.24
C TYR A 8 -54.22 -20.27 -2.26
N PHE A 9 -54.42 -19.14 -1.59
CA PHE A 9 -53.34 -18.22 -1.25
C PHE A 9 -52.48 -18.94 -0.22
N LEU A 10 -51.32 -19.44 -0.67
CA LEU A 10 -50.28 -19.93 0.24
C LEU A 10 -49.96 -18.84 1.26
N GLU A 11 -49.88 -19.23 2.53
CA GLU A 11 -49.48 -18.32 3.60
C GLU A 11 -48.07 -17.77 3.31
N GLU A 12 -47.85 -16.48 3.54
CA GLU A 12 -46.55 -15.85 3.30
C GLU A 12 -45.46 -16.48 4.17
N ASP A 13 -44.39 -16.97 3.56
CA ASP A 13 -43.20 -17.42 4.27
C ASP A 13 -42.28 -16.22 4.53
N LYS A 14 -42.42 -15.64 5.72
CA LYS A 14 -41.65 -14.46 6.13
C LYS A 14 -40.22 -14.79 6.56
N MET A 15 -39.82 -16.06 6.63
CA MET A 15 -38.51 -16.50 7.11
C MET A 15 -38.09 -15.89 8.47
N GLY A 16 -39.06 -15.62 9.35
CA GLY A 16 -38.82 -14.97 10.65
C GLY A 16 -38.54 -13.46 10.61
N MET A 17 -38.61 -12.82 9.43
CA MET A 17 -38.54 -11.35 9.31
C MET A 17 -39.86 -10.70 9.70
N THR A 18 -39.77 -9.46 10.19
CA THR A 18 -40.95 -8.67 10.57
C THR A 18 -41.19 -7.54 9.57
N VAL A 19 -42.43 -7.08 9.51
CA VAL A 19 -42.83 -5.95 8.66
C VAL A 19 -43.53 -4.87 9.47
N THR A 20 -43.36 -3.61 9.07
CA THR A 20 -44.07 -2.47 9.67
C THR A 20 -44.72 -1.64 8.59
N SER A 21 -46.02 -1.45 8.67
CA SER A 21 -46.76 -0.63 7.71
C SER A 21 -46.45 0.86 7.91
N GLY A 22 -46.34 1.58 6.81
CA GLY A 22 -46.12 3.02 6.77
C GLY A 22 -46.72 3.66 5.53
N SER A 23 -46.73 4.98 5.50
CA SER A 23 -47.14 5.78 4.34
C SER A 23 -46.19 6.95 4.18
N VAL A 24 -45.79 7.23 2.94
CA VAL A 24 -44.89 8.33 2.60
C VAL A 24 -45.44 9.08 1.40
N THR A 25 -45.35 10.41 1.43
CA THR A 25 -45.71 11.28 0.30
C THR A 25 -44.42 11.76 -0.35
N ILE A 26 -44.16 11.32 -1.58
CA ILE A 26 -42.93 11.65 -2.31
C ILE A 26 -43.27 12.66 -3.39
N LYS A 27 -42.63 13.82 -3.33
CA LYS A 27 -42.66 14.81 -4.40
C LYS A 27 -41.81 14.34 -5.58
N LYS A 28 -42.42 14.30 -6.76
CA LYS A 28 -41.80 13.78 -7.98
C LYS A 28 -40.71 14.70 -8.52
N ASP A 29 -39.84 14.13 -9.33
CA ASP A 29 -38.83 14.88 -10.08
C ASP A 29 -39.45 15.61 -11.30
N PRO A 30 -38.68 16.47 -12.01
CA PRO A 30 -39.16 17.17 -13.20
C PRO A 30 -39.61 16.25 -14.35
N ASN A 31 -39.18 14.98 -14.34
CA ASN A 31 -39.55 13.97 -15.32
C ASN A 31 -40.78 13.16 -14.87
N ASN A 32 -41.46 13.57 -13.80
CA ASN A 32 -42.62 12.90 -13.22
C ASN A 32 -42.30 11.48 -12.67
N LEU A 33 -41.04 11.22 -12.31
CA LEU A 33 -40.55 9.96 -11.75
C LEU A 33 -40.23 10.10 -10.25
N ILE A 34 -40.31 8.98 -9.53
CA ILE A 34 -39.84 8.88 -8.14
C ILE A 34 -38.52 8.13 -7.98
N GLY A 35 -38.14 7.30 -8.97
CA GLY A 35 -36.85 6.60 -8.97
C GLY A 35 -36.78 5.27 -8.23
N ILE A 36 -37.83 4.45 -8.34
CA ILE A 36 -37.84 3.07 -7.83
C ILE A 36 -38.04 2.06 -8.97
N SER A 37 -37.49 0.87 -8.81
CA SER A 37 -37.79 -0.31 -9.62
C SER A 37 -38.68 -1.27 -8.83
N ILE A 38 -39.67 -1.88 -9.49
CA ILE A 38 -40.71 -2.71 -8.87
C ILE A 38 -40.57 -4.15 -9.38
N GLY A 39 -40.54 -5.11 -8.45
CA GLY A 39 -40.53 -6.55 -8.70
C GLY A 39 -41.79 -7.22 -8.15
N GLY A 40 -41.95 -8.52 -8.46
CA GLY A 40 -43.13 -9.30 -8.08
C GLY A 40 -44.39 -8.91 -8.85
N GLY A 41 -45.53 -9.01 -8.17
CA GLY A 41 -46.87 -8.79 -8.69
C GLY A 41 -47.50 -9.99 -9.42
N ALA A 42 -48.77 -9.83 -9.75
CA ALA A 42 -49.57 -10.87 -10.40
C ALA A 42 -49.02 -11.28 -11.79
N PRO A 43 -49.23 -12.54 -12.23
CA PRO A 43 -49.91 -13.62 -11.51
C PRO A 43 -48.99 -14.46 -10.60
N LEU A 44 -47.67 -14.27 -10.68
CA LEU A 44 -46.70 -15.18 -10.08
C LEU A 44 -46.43 -14.91 -8.59
N CYS A 45 -46.48 -13.65 -8.17
CA CYS A 45 -46.14 -13.26 -6.79
C CYS A 45 -47.29 -12.46 -6.17
N PRO A 46 -47.73 -12.78 -4.93
CA PRO A 46 -48.87 -12.14 -4.30
C PRO A 46 -48.62 -10.67 -3.90
N CYS A 47 -47.34 -10.28 -3.78
CA CYS A 47 -46.92 -8.95 -3.34
C CYS A 47 -46.07 -8.24 -4.40
N LEU A 48 -46.06 -6.91 -4.35
CA LEU A 48 -45.14 -6.06 -5.12
C LEU A 48 -44.10 -5.50 -4.19
N TYR A 49 -42.83 -5.49 -4.58
CA TYR A 49 -41.75 -4.99 -3.74
C TYR A 49 -40.75 -4.16 -4.52
N ILE A 50 -39.98 -3.35 -3.79
CA ILE A 50 -38.98 -2.47 -4.37
C ILE A 50 -37.70 -3.28 -4.65
N VAL A 51 -37.31 -3.39 -5.92
CA VAL A 51 -36.07 -4.06 -6.33
C VAL A 51 -34.87 -3.15 -6.13
N GLN A 52 -35.02 -1.87 -6.48
CA GLN A 52 -33.93 -0.91 -6.43
C GLN A 52 -34.47 0.49 -6.25
N ILE A 53 -33.71 1.31 -5.54
CA ILE A 53 -33.87 2.76 -5.50
C ILE A 53 -32.67 3.36 -6.22
N PHE A 54 -32.92 4.21 -7.21
CA PHE A 54 -31.90 4.83 -8.03
C PHE A 54 -31.34 6.07 -7.34
N ASP A 55 -30.02 6.27 -7.41
CA ASP A 55 -29.37 7.43 -6.81
C ASP A 55 -29.88 8.75 -7.42
N ASN A 56 -29.79 9.83 -6.65
CA ASN A 56 -30.17 11.19 -7.08
C ASN A 56 -31.65 11.36 -7.48
N THR A 57 -32.50 10.39 -7.17
CA THR A 57 -33.95 10.44 -7.41
C THR A 57 -34.74 10.94 -6.20
N ALA A 58 -36.03 11.22 -6.38
CA ALA A 58 -36.89 11.69 -5.29
C ALA A 58 -36.96 10.69 -4.12
N ALA A 59 -37.15 9.40 -4.42
CA ALA A 59 -37.21 8.35 -3.40
C ALA A 59 -35.88 8.18 -2.66
N ALA A 60 -34.74 8.32 -3.35
CA ALA A 60 -33.43 8.27 -2.71
C ALA A 60 -33.18 9.45 -1.76
N ARG A 61 -33.63 10.66 -2.12
CA ARG A 61 -33.51 11.85 -1.27
C ARG A 61 -34.42 11.80 -0.05
N ASP A 62 -35.62 11.26 -0.22
CA ASP A 62 -36.57 11.05 0.89
C ASP A 62 -36.05 10.00 1.88
N GLY A 63 -35.51 8.88 1.38
CA GLY A 63 -34.83 7.86 2.20
C GLY A 63 -35.75 6.95 3.00
N THR A 64 -37.07 7.17 2.99
CA THR A 64 -38.04 6.34 3.72
C THR A 64 -38.15 4.94 3.12
N LEU A 65 -38.27 4.85 1.80
CA LEU A 65 -38.35 3.60 1.07
C LEU A 65 -36.97 2.98 0.90
N GLN A 66 -36.90 1.65 0.86
CA GLN A 66 -35.68 0.91 0.63
C GLN A 66 -35.96 -0.41 -0.12
N ALA A 67 -34.91 -1.04 -0.66
CA ALA A 67 -35.04 -2.28 -1.42
C ALA A 67 -35.51 -3.45 -0.52
N GLY A 68 -36.44 -4.25 -1.03
CA GLY A 68 -37.12 -5.31 -0.29
C GLY A 68 -38.40 -4.87 0.45
N ASP A 69 -38.68 -3.56 0.54
CA ASP A 69 -39.96 -3.07 1.07
C ASP A 69 -41.10 -3.44 0.11
N GLU A 70 -42.25 -3.81 0.67
CA GLU A 70 -43.44 -4.14 -0.12
C GLU A 70 -44.30 -2.87 -0.36
N LEU A 71 -44.86 -2.77 -1.55
CA LEU A 71 -45.84 -1.75 -1.94
C LEU A 71 -47.25 -2.29 -1.71
N VAL A 72 -48.05 -1.57 -0.92
CA VAL A 72 -49.41 -1.99 -0.52
C VAL A 72 -50.49 -1.14 -1.19
N ALA A 73 -50.24 0.17 -1.34
CA ALA A 73 -51.15 1.06 -2.05
C ALA A 73 -50.42 2.26 -2.68
N VAL A 74 -51.02 2.81 -3.74
CA VAL A 74 -50.62 4.06 -4.39
C VAL A 74 -51.83 5.01 -4.37
N ASN A 75 -51.71 6.18 -3.76
CA ASN A 75 -52.78 7.19 -3.66
C ASN A 75 -54.12 6.60 -3.21
N CYS A 76 -54.09 5.88 -2.07
CA CYS A 76 -55.23 5.19 -1.47
C CYS A 76 -55.82 4.02 -2.28
N GLN A 77 -55.24 3.66 -3.43
CA GLN A 77 -55.66 2.49 -4.20
C GLN A 77 -54.75 1.31 -3.92
N SER A 78 -55.31 0.19 -3.49
CA SER A 78 -54.55 -1.04 -3.28
C SER A 78 -53.87 -1.51 -4.57
N VAL A 79 -52.67 -2.05 -4.41
CA VAL A 79 -51.90 -2.66 -5.50
C VAL A 79 -51.89 -4.19 -5.45
N LYS A 80 -52.55 -4.80 -4.46
CA LYS A 80 -52.68 -6.27 -4.38
C LYS A 80 -53.38 -6.80 -5.63
N GLY A 81 -52.84 -7.88 -6.19
CA GLY A 81 -53.36 -8.50 -7.42
C GLY A 81 -53.01 -7.75 -8.72
N LYS A 82 -52.27 -6.64 -8.66
CA LYS A 82 -51.81 -5.90 -9.85
C LYS A 82 -50.45 -6.38 -10.33
N THR A 83 -50.19 -6.18 -11.60
CA THR A 83 -48.89 -6.38 -12.22
C THR A 83 -47.95 -5.20 -11.92
N LYS A 84 -46.64 -5.44 -11.96
CA LYS A 84 -45.62 -4.36 -11.83
C LYS A 84 -45.82 -3.21 -12.83
N VAL A 85 -46.31 -3.51 -14.03
CA VAL A 85 -46.58 -2.52 -15.09
C VAL A 85 -47.76 -1.63 -14.74
N GLU A 86 -48.83 -2.19 -14.17
CA GLU A 86 -50.01 -1.43 -13.75
C GLU A 86 -49.68 -0.49 -12.59
N VAL A 87 -48.91 -0.96 -11.60
CA VAL A 87 -48.47 -0.11 -10.48
C VAL A 87 -47.55 1.02 -10.96
N ALA A 88 -46.64 0.74 -11.89
CA ALA A 88 -45.81 1.78 -12.51
C ALA A 88 -46.68 2.84 -13.21
N LYS A 89 -47.72 2.42 -13.96
CA LYS A 89 -48.68 3.33 -14.59
C LYS A 89 -49.48 4.14 -13.57
N MET A 90 -49.91 3.55 -12.45
CA MET A 90 -50.61 4.26 -11.37
C MET A 90 -49.75 5.36 -10.76
N ILE A 91 -48.47 5.06 -10.49
CA ILE A 91 -47.52 6.05 -9.99
C ILE A 91 -47.35 7.16 -11.03
N GLN A 92 -47.12 6.81 -12.31
CA GLN A 92 -46.92 7.79 -13.39
C GLN A 92 -48.14 8.67 -13.68
N ALA A 93 -49.36 8.14 -13.52
CA ALA A 93 -50.61 8.86 -13.79
C ALA A 93 -50.84 10.05 -12.84
N THR A 94 -50.26 10.00 -11.64
CA THR A 94 -50.38 11.08 -10.65
C THR A 94 -49.37 12.18 -10.95
N LYS A 95 -49.75 13.45 -10.87
CA LYS A 95 -48.83 14.59 -11.08
C LYS A 95 -48.36 15.14 -9.73
N ASP A 96 -47.17 15.74 -9.74
CA ASP A 96 -46.52 16.46 -8.64
C ASP A 96 -46.10 15.60 -7.43
N GLU A 97 -47.01 14.86 -6.82
CA GLU A 97 -46.74 14.03 -5.63
C GLU A 97 -47.42 12.66 -5.72
N VAL A 98 -46.88 11.69 -5.00
CA VAL A 98 -47.47 10.35 -4.89
C VAL A 98 -47.37 9.85 -3.46
N VAL A 99 -48.49 9.36 -2.94
CA VAL A 99 -48.57 8.69 -1.65
C VAL A 99 -48.36 7.20 -1.85
N ILE A 100 -47.33 6.66 -1.22
CA ILE A 100 -47.00 5.23 -1.24
C ILE A 100 -47.26 4.66 0.15
N ASN A 101 -48.18 3.71 0.25
CA ASN A 101 -48.32 2.88 1.45
C ASN A 101 -47.47 1.64 1.27
N TYR A 102 -46.62 1.35 2.25
CA TYR A 102 -45.62 0.30 2.15
C TYR A 102 -45.56 -0.53 3.44
N ASN A 103 -45.09 -1.76 3.31
CA ASN A 103 -44.68 -2.61 4.43
C ASN A 103 -43.15 -2.64 4.45
N LYS A 104 -42.57 -2.01 5.47
CA LYS A 104 -41.12 -1.95 5.70
C LYS A 104 -40.62 -3.34 6.05
N LEU A 105 -39.66 -3.87 5.31
CA LEU A 105 -39.04 -5.16 5.65
C LEU A 105 -37.89 -4.97 6.63
N HIS A 106 -38.02 -5.51 7.84
CA HIS A 106 -36.96 -5.55 8.85
C HIS A 106 -36.12 -6.82 8.67
N ALA A 107 -35.21 -6.74 7.71
CA ALA A 107 -34.26 -7.79 7.39
C ALA A 107 -32.93 -7.55 8.10
N ASP A 108 -32.40 -8.55 8.80
CA ASP A 108 -31.04 -8.52 9.34
C ASP A 108 -30.03 -8.87 8.23
N PRO A 109 -29.10 -7.98 7.85
CA PRO A 109 -28.09 -8.26 6.84
C PRO A 109 -27.21 -9.48 7.16
N GLN A 110 -27.11 -9.92 8.42
CA GLN A 110 -26.38 -11.13 8.77
C GLN A 110 -27.03 -12.40 8.20
N GLN A 111 -28.36 -12.44 8.10
CA GLN A 111 -29.09 -13.57 7.52
C GLN A 111 -28.77 -13.75 6.03
N GLY A 112 -28.46 -12.67 5.33
CA GLY A 112 -28.05 -12.72 3.92
C GLY A 112 -26.58 -13.08 3.68
N LYS A 113 -25.78 -13.38 4.72
CA LYS A 113 -24.39 -13.80 4.59
C LYS A 113 -24.28 -15.32 4.52
N SER A 114 -24.65 -15.89 3.38
CA SER A 114 -24.52 -17.32 3.13
C SER A 114 -23.10 -17.70 2.69
N LEU A 115 -22.76 -18.99 2.82
CA LEU A 115 -21.52 -19.56 2.27
C LEU A 115 -21.40 -19.29 0.76
N ASP A 116 -22.53 -19.31 0.05
CA ASP A 116 -22.60 -18.97 -1.37
C ASP A 116 -22.12 -17.54 -1.66
N ILE A 117 -22.55 -16.55 -0.87
CA ILE A 117 -22.05 -15.16 -0.98
C ILE A 117 -20.55 -15.09 -0.71
N VAL A 118 -20.06 -15.84 0.29
CA VAL A 118 -18.62 -15.90 0.62
C VAL A 118 -17.81 -16.48 -0.54
N LEU A 119 -18.27 -17.61 -1.12
CA LEU A 119 -17.63 -18.24 -2.27
C LEU A 119 -17.64 -17.33 -3.50
N LYS A 120 -18.75 -16.63 -3.77
CA LYS A 120 -18.83 -15.61 -4.83
C LYS A 120 -17.83 -14.47 -4.61
N LYS A 121 -17.69 -14.00 -3.36
CA LYS A 121 -16.72 -12.97 -2.99
C LYS A 121 -15.27 -13.44 -3.22
N VAL A 122 -14.96 -14.69 -2.88
CA VAL A 122 -13.64 -15.32 -3.14
C VAL A 122 -13.38 -15.44 -4.63
N LYS A 123 -14.36 -15.91 -5.42
CA LYS A 123 -14.27 -15.95 -6.89
C LYS A 123 -13.90 -14.58 -7.45
N HIS A 124 -14.61 -13.52 -7.06
CA HIS A 124 -14.31 -12.17 -7.53
C HIS A 124 -12.89 -11.70 -7.17
N ARG A 125 -12.42 -12.03 -5.96
CA ARG A 125 -11.05 -11.71 -5.52
C ARG A 125 -9.99 -12.41 -6.36
N LEU A 126 -10.17 -13.68 -6.69
CA LEU A 126 -9.23 -14.44 -7.53
C LEU A 126 -9.18 -13.89 -8.96
N VAL A 127 -10.36 -13.61 -9.53
CA VAL A 127 -10.50 -13.15 -10.91
C VAL A 127 -9.94 -11.74 -11.14
N GLU A 128 -9.95 -10.86 -10.13
CA GLU A 128 -9.39 -9.49 -10.24
C GLU A 128 -7.88 -9.49 -10.53
N HIS A 129 -7.16 -10.50 -10.05
CA HIS A 129 -5.71 -10.62 -10.25
C HIS A 129 -5.30 -11.43 -11.49
N MET A 130 -6.27 -11.97 -12.24
CA MET A 130 -6.01 -12.78 -13.44
C MET A 130 -6.08 -11.92 -14.72
N SER A 131 -5.32 -12.31 -15.75
CA SER A 131 -5.50 -11.77 -17.09
C SER A 131 -6.85 -12.21 -17.67
N SER A 132 -7.34 -11.55 -18.73
CA SER A 132 -8.60 -11.96 -19.36
C SER A 132 -8.49 -13.39 -19.92
N SER A 133 -7.39 -13.67 -20.64
CA SER A 133 -7.15 -14.99 -21.24
C SER A 133 -7.07 -16.11 -20.20
N THR A 134 -6.42 -15.87 -19.05
CA THR A 134 -6.35 -16.87 -17.96
C THR A 134 -7.71 -17.09 -17.31
N ALA A 135 -8.49 -16.04 -17.09
CA ALA A 135 -9.83 -16.18 -16.52
C ALA A 135 -10.77 -16.94 -17.45
N ASP A 136 -10.72 -16.66 -18.76
CA ASP A 136 -11.53 -17.32 -19.78
C ASP A 136 -11.14 -18.81 -19.92
N ALA A 137 -9.84 -19.13 -19.88
CA ALA A 137 -9.35 -20.52 -19.86
C ALA A 137 -9.83 -21.32 -18.64
N LEU A 138 -10.07 -20.65 -17.51
CA LEU A 138 -10.61 -21.25 -16.29
C LEU A 138 -12.15 -21.18 -16.20
N GLY A 139 -12.83 -20.65 -17.23
CA GLY A 139 -14.28 -20.49 -17.24
C GLY A 139 -14.81 -19.47 -16.22
N LEU A 140 -13.97 -18.53 -15.77
CA LEU A 140 -14.32 -17.53 -14.76
C LEU A 140 -14.81 -16.24 -15.43
N SER A 141 -16.13 -16.09 -15.55
CA SER A 141 -16.73 -14.88 -16.17
C SER A 141 -16.37 -13.58 -15.44
N ARG A 142 -15.82 -12.62 -16.19
CA ARG A 142 -15.36 -11.29 -15.71
C ARG A 142 -16.36 -10.14 -15.82
N ALA A 143 -17.59 -10.40 -16.28
CA ALA A 143 -18.54 -9.38 -16.78
C ALA A 143 -18.89 -8.21 -15.85
N ILE A 144 -18.48 -8.24 -14.58
CA ILE A 144 -18.79 -7.23 -13.56
C ILE A 144 -17.54 -6.47 -13.08
N LEU A 145 -16.34 -6.91 -13.46
CA LEU A 145 -15.08 -6.19 -13.17
C LEU A 145 -14.82 -5.14 -14.26
N CYS A 146 -15.67 -4.11 -14.29
CA CYS A 146 -15.44 -2.92 -15.11
C CYS A 146 -14.05 -2.33 -14.81
N ASN A 147 -13.37 -1.88 -15.86
CA ASN A 147 -12.17 -1.04 -15.88
C ASN A 147 -12.18 -0.04 -14.73
N ASP A 148 -11.64 -0.45 -13.57
CA ASP A 148 -11.62 0.40 -12.41
C ASP A 148 -10.47 1.37 -12.64
N THR A 149 -10.78 2.65 -12.88
CA THR A 149 -9.76 3.71 -12.92
C THR A 149 -8.88 3.69 -11.66
N LEU A 150 -9.39 3.11 -10.58
CA LEU A 150 -8.64 2.83 -9.36
C LEU A 150 -7.52 1.80 -9.53
N VAL A 151 -7.68 0.77 -10.39
CA VAL A 151 -6.62 -0.23 -10.64
C VAL A 151 -5.42 0.43 -11.29
N LYS A 152 -5.65 1.29 -12.29
CA LYS A 152 -4.58 2.08 -12.91
C LYS A 152 -3.90 2.99 -11.87
N LYS A 153 -4.69 3.70 -11.07
CA LYS A 153 -4.19 4.55 -9.98
C LYS A 153 -3.41 3.78 -8.92
N MET A 154 -3.80 2.54 -8.60
CA MET A 154 -3.06 1.65 -7.70
C MET A 154 -1.71 1.24 -8.28
N GLN A 155 -1.66 0.93 -9.57
CA GLN A 155 -0.42 0.61 -10.26
C GLN A 155 0.55 1.80 -10.26
N GLU A 156 0.04 3.00 -10.60
CA GLU A 156 0.81 4.26 -10.51
C GLU A 156 1.35 4.49 -9.09
N LEU A 157 0.56 4.18 -8.06
CA LEU A 157 0.99 4.27 -6.66
C LEU A 157 2.10 3.26 -6.31
N GLN A 158 2.03 2.02 -6.82
CA GLN A 158 3.06 1.00 -6.61
C GLN A 158 4.38 1.38 -7.29
N GLU A 159 4.33 1.89 -8.52
CA GLU A 159 5.50 2.40 -9.23
C GLU A 159 6.13 3.57 -8.49
N THR A 160 5.31 4.50 -7.99
CA THR A 160 5.76 5.64 -7.18
C THR A 160 6.39 5.19 -5.87
N GLU A 161 5.82 4.19 -5.19
CA GLU A 161 6.38 3.61 -3.96
C GLU A 161 7.76 3.00 -4.22
N LEU A 162 7.92 2.22 -5.30
CA LEU A 162 9.19 1.58 -5.64
C LEU A 162 10.27 2.61 -5.93
N MET A 163 9.94 3.63 -6.72
CA MET A 163 10.84 4.75 -7.01
C MET A 163 11.25 5.49 -5.72
N TYR A 164 10.28 5.80 -4.85
CA TYR A 164 10.54 6.51 -3.60
C TYR A 164 11.38 5.69 -2.62
N LYS A 165 11.13 4.38 -2.54
CA LYS A 165 11.94 3.45 -1.76
C LYS A 165 13.38 3.42 -2.26
N GLY A 166 13.57 3.29 -3.58
CA GLY A 166 14.90 3.32 -4.20
C GLY A 166 15.64 4.62 -3.90
N LEU A 167 14.95 5.76 -3.95
CA LEU A 167 15.50 7.07 -3.62
C LEU A 167 15.94 7.15 -2.14
N VAL A 168 15.05 6.80 -1.20
CA VAL A 168 15.36 6.81 0.24
C VAL A 168 16.53 5.89 0.57
N ASP A 169 16.54 4.68 0.02
CA ASP A 169 17.61 3.69 0.25
C ASP A 169 18.93 4.19 -0.33
N HIS A 170 18.92 4.82 -1.51
CA HIS A 170 20.12 5.41 -2.09
C HIS A 170 20.65 6.57 -1.24
N CYS A 171 19.80 7.51 -0.82
CA CYS A 171 20.23 8.62 0.03
C CYS A 171 20.82 8.14 1.37
N LYS A 172 20.25 7.09 1.97
CA LYS A 172 20.83 6.46 3.17
C LYS A 172 22.23 5.90 2.91
N ARG A 173 22.43 5.20 1.80
CA ARG A 173 23.76 4.67 1.42
C ARG A 173 24.77 5.78 1.19
N VAL A 174 24.39 6.85 0.48
CA VAL A 174 25.25 8.01 0.25
C VAL A 174 25.63 8.68 1.58
N LEU A 175 24.67 8.87 2.49
CA LEU A 175 24.93 9.45 3.80
C LEU A 175 25.88 8.58 4.64
N HIS A 176 25.72 7.25 4.59
CA HIS A 176 26.61 6.31 5.25
C HIS A 176 28.05 6.38 4.71
N ALA A 177 28.21 6.30 3.38
CA ALA A 177 29.51 6.41 2.74
C ALA A 177 30.19 7.76 3.05
N HIS A 178 29.40 8.83 3.14
CA HIS A 178 29.92 10.14 3.50
C HIS A 178 30.41 10.19 4.95
N LEU A 179 29.70 9.57 5.89
CA LEU A 179 30.15 9.45 7.28
C LEU A 179 31.46 8.65 7.40
N GLU A 180 31.55 7.52 6.70
CA GLU A 180 32.77 6.72 6.64
C GLU A 180 33.96 7.52 6.07
N LEU A 181 33.73 8.28 5.00
CA LEU A 181 34.74 9.15 4.41
C LEU A 181 35.20 10.23 5.40
N MET A 182 34.27 10.89 6.10
CA MET A 182 34.60 11.92 7.10
C MET A 182 35.41 11.34 8.26
N GLN A 183 35.12 10.11 8.68
CA GLN A 183 35.89 9.42 9.70
C GLN A 183 37.32 9.13 9.23
N MET A 184 37.51 8.71 7.99
CA MET A 184 38.85 8.53 7.41
C MET A 184 39.61 9.84 7.27
N VAL A 185 38.94 10.90 6.84
CA VAL A 185 39.51 12.26 6.75
C VAL A 185 40.02 12.72 8.12
N LYS A 186 39.26 12.50 9.19
CA LYS A 186 39.70 12.79 10.56
C LYS A 186 40.94 11.98 10.97
N SER A 187 40.92 10.66 10.75
CA SER A 187 42.05 9.79 11.05
C SER A 187 43.32 10.23 10.34
N MET A 188 43.19 10.66 9.08
CA MET A 188 44.30 11.25 8.34
C MET A 188 44.81 12.54 8.98
N GLY A 189 43.90 13.41 9.44
CA GLY A 189 44.26 14.61 10.20
C GLY A 189 44.99 14.32 11.52
N ASP A 190 44.63 13.24 12.20
CA ASP A 190 45.32 12.76 13.41
C ASP A 190 46.75 12.32 13.10
N VAL A 191 46.96 11.60 11.99
CA VAL A 191 48.30 11.20 11.52
C VAL A 191 49.17 12.43 11.21
N PHE A 192 48.65 13.40 10.45
CA PHE A 192 49.39 14.62 10.14
C PHE A 192 49.74 15.44 11.39
N SER A 193 48.82 15.50 12.36
CA SER A 193 49.10 16.16 13.64
C SER A 193 50.22 15.46 14.42
N ASN A 194 50.29 14.12 14.36
CA ASN A 194 51.37 13.36 14.99
C ASN A 194 52.73 13.55 14.29
N ILE A 195 52.73 13.63 12.95
CA ILE A 195 53.94 13.94 12.18
C ILE A 195 54.45 15.34 12.54
N ALA A 196 53.54 16.33 12.58
CA ALA A 196 53.89 17.72 12.90
C ALA A 196 54.71 17.86 14.19
N VAL A 197 54.29 17.19 15.27
CA VAL A 197 54.97 17.27 16.58
C VAL A 197 56.37 16.64 16.57
N ARG A 198 56.63 15.72 15.63
CA ARG A 198 57.90 14.98 15.52
C ARG A 198 58.82 15.56 14.44
N GLU A 199 58.34 16.47 13.62
CA GLU A 199 59.06 17.03 12.49
C GLU A 199 60.07 18.08 12.97
N PRO A 200 61.39 17.86 12.79
CA PRO A 200 62.42 18.78 13.27
C PRO A 200 62.42 20.12 12.52
N GLN A 201 62.00 20.16 11.25
CA GLN A 201 61.98 21.40 10.49
C GLN A 201 60.73 22.23 10.84
N PRO A 202 60.87 23.45 11.41
CA PRO A 202 59.73 24.22 11.89
C PRO A 202 58.66 24.53 10.83
N ARG A 203 59.10 24.78 9.58
CA ARG A 203 58.20 25.07 8.45
C ARG A 203 57.36 23.86 8.04
N ALA A 204 57.97 22.67 8.01
CA ALA A 204 57.28 21.42 7.70
C ALA A 204 56.35 20.98 8.86
N SER A 205 56.81 21.13 10.11
CA SER A 205 56.00 20.92 11.32
C SER A 205 54.71 21.76 11.28
N GLU A 206 54.84 23.07 11.02
CA GLU A 206 53.67 23.96 10.95
C GLU A 206 52.74 23.59 9.79
N ALA A 207 53.29 23.21 8.63
CA ALA A 207 52.50 22.78 7.49
C ALA A 207 51.66 21.52 7.81
N PHE A 208 52.29 20.49 8.40
CA PHE A 208 51.59 19.28 8.83
C PHE A 208 50.55 19.55 9.93
N ARG A 209 50.83 20.48 10.86
CA ARG A 209 49.90 20.89 11.91
C ARG A 209 48.64 21.50 11.32
N VAL A 210 48.79 22.49 10.42
CA VAL A 210 47.66 23.17 9.77
C VAL A 210 46.88 22.18 8.90
N PHE A 211 47.56 21.31 8.16
CA PHE A 211 46.90 20.29 7.34
C PHE A 211 46.09 19.31 8.21
N GLY A 212 46.65 18.86 9.33
CA GLY A 212 45.95 18.00 10.29
C GLY A 212 44.71 18.67 10.89
N GLU A 213 44.81 19.96 11.23
CA GLU A 213 43.71 20.76 11.76
C GLU A 213 42.58 20.98 10.73
N GLN A 214 42.93 21.24 9.47
CA GLN A 214 41.96 21.31 8.37
C GLN A 214 41.21 19.99 8.21
N HIS A 215 41.90 18.84 8.25
CA HIS A 215 41.28 17.52 8.12
C HIS A 215 40.31 17.20 9.26
N ARG A 216 40.68 17.52 10.50
CA ARG A 216 39.76 17.41 11.65
C ARG A 216 38.56 18.34 11.52
N SER A 217 38.75 19.53 10.95
CA SER A 217 37.66 20.49 10.76
C SER A 217 36.69 20.07 9.65
N MET A 218 37.16 19.39 8.60
CA MET A 218 36.31 18.79 7.58
C MET A 218 35.32 17.76 8.16
N GLU A 219 35.77 16.94 9.11
CA GLU A 219 34.87 15.97 9.78
C GLU A 219 33.75 16.65 10.57
N LYS A 220 34.05 17.78 11.23
CA LYS A 220 33.03 18.57 11.95
C LYS A 220 31.98 19.13 11.00
N LEU A 221 32.41 19.66 9.85
CA LEU A 221 31.51 20.13 8.80
C LEU A 221 30.63 19.00 8.26
N GLY A 222 31.19 17.80 8.07
CA GLY A 222 30.44 16.61 7.69
C GLY A 222 29.35 16.24 8.70
N HIS A 223 29.66 16.30 10.00
CA HIS A 223 28.68 16.08 11.07
C HIS A 223 27.55 17.12 11.07
N GLU A 224 27.84 18.39 10.79
CA GLU A 224 26.81 19.43 10.65
C GLU A 224 25.87 19.14 9.47
N MET A 225 26.41 18.73 8.32
CA MET A 225 25.61 18.32 7.17
C MET A 225 24.69 17.14 7.51
N VAL A 226 25.20 16.13 8.20
CA VAL A 226 24.42 14.95 8.62
C VAL A 226 23.26 15.35 9.55
N LYS A 227 23.48 16.29 10.48
CA LYS A 227 22.41 16.83 11.34
C LYS A 227 21.30 17.50 10.54
N LYS A 228 21.61 18.15 9.40
CA LYS A 228 20.62 18.77 8.51
C LYS A 228 19.88 17.74 7.64
N VAL A 229 20.57 16.72 7.16
CA VAL A 229 20.01 15.69 6.25
C VAL A 229 19.18 14.64 6.98
N LYS A 230 19.56 14.26 8.21
CA LYS A 230 18.88 13.19 8.96
C LYS A 230 17.37 13.41 9.14
N PRO A 231 16.87 14.60 9.53
CA PRO A 231 15.42 14.87 9.60
C PRO A 231 14.71 14.73 8.25
N VAL A 232 15.35 15.19 7.17
CA VAL A 232 14.79 15.08 5.80
C VAL A 232 14.57 13.62 5.43
N LEU A 233 15.55 12.74 5.70
CA LEU A 233 15.40 11.30 5.45
C LEU A 233 14.32 10.64 6.32
N ALA A 234 14.15 11.10 7.57
CA ALA A 234 13.09 10.61 8.44
C ALA A 234 11.69 11.01 7.92
N ASP A 235 11.55 12.23 7.41
CA ASP A 235 10.30 12.72 6.81
C ASP A 235 9.98 11.97 5.51
N MET A 236 10.97 11.72 4.65
CA MET A 236 10.82 10.84 3.49
C MET A 236 10.40 9.43 3.93
N GLY A 237 11.03 8.87 4.97
CA GLY A 237 10.64 7.59 5.54
C GLY A 237 9.19 7.56 6.05
N THR A 238 8.68 8.68 6.57
CA THR A 238 7.27 8.79 7.01
C THR A 238 6.28 8.65 5.85
N TYR A 239 6.59 9.22 4.68
CA TYR A 239 5.76 9.02 3.49
C TYR A 239 5.69 7.54 3.10
N LEU A 240 6.84 6.85 3.07
CA LEU A 240 6.95 5.45 2.66
C LEU A 240 6.32 4.48 3.67
N HIS A 241 6.62 4.65 4.96
CA HIS A 241 6.27 3.67 6.00
C HIS A 241 4.96 3.96 6.72
N LYS A 242 4.37 5.15 6.55
CA LYS A 242 3.09 5.51 7.18
C LYS A 242 2.01 5.90 6.16
N ALA A 243 2.31 6.86 5.27
CA ALA A 243 1.30 7.40 4.37
C ALA A 243 0.85 6.40 3.29
N ILE A 244 1.79 5.76 2.59
CA ILE A 244 1.47 4.75 1.55
C ILE A 244 0.72 3.54 2.15
N PRO A 245 1.14 2.93 3.28
CA PRO A 245 0.42 1.83 3.90
C PRO A 245 -1.01 2.18 4.33
N ASP A 246 -1.26 3.39 4.84
CA ASP A 246 -2.62 3.84 5.21
C ASP A 246 -3.55 3.95 3.99
N THR A 247 -3.05 4.53 2.89
CA THR A 247 -3.79 4.59 1.63
C THR A 247 -4.07 3.17 1.10
N ARG A 248 -3.07 2.28 1.13
CA ARG A 248 -3.22 0.87 0.73
C ARG A 248 -4.27 0.13 1.55
N LEU A 249 -4.31 0.35 2.87
CA LEU A 249 -5.34 -0.23 3.73
C LEU A 249 -6.74 0.24 3.34
N THR A 250 -6.88 1.52 2.99
CA THR A 250 -8.16 2.11 2.57
C THR A 250 -8.64 1.52 1.25
N VAL A 251 -7.72 1.37 0.30
CA VAL A 251 -7.96 0.69 -0.99
C VAL A 251 -8.37 -0.78 -0.78
N LYS A 252 -7.70 -1.50 0.13
CA LYS A 252 -8.06 -2.89 0.46
C LYS A 252 -9.48 -3.00 1.04
N LYS A 253 -9.88 -2.06 1.91
CA LYS A 253 -11.26 -1.99 2.45
C LYS A 253 -12.28 -1.73 1.35
N TYR A 254 -11.98 -0.83 0.40
CA TYR A 254 -12.82 -0.58 -0.77
C TYR A 254 -12.97 -1.85 -1.62
N ALA A 255 -11.88 -2.53 -1.97
CA ALA A 255 -11.92 -3.74 -2.78
C ALA A 255 -12.77 -4.84 -2.12
N ASP A 256 -12.62 -5.02 -0.81
CA ASP A 256 -13.44 -5.98 -0.07
C ASP A 256 -14.94 -5.65 -0.11
N ALA A 257 -15.31 -4.37 0.04
CA ALA A 257 -16.68 -3.91 -0.06
C ALA A 257 -17.24 -4.00 -1.50
N LYS A 258 -16.41 -3.73 -2.51
CA LYS A 258 -16.73 -3.92 -3.94
C LYS A 258 -17.09 -5.38 -4.19
N PHE A 259 -16.22 -6.32 -3.81
CA PHE A 259 -16.48 -7.74 -4.03
C PHE A 259 -17.72 -8.26 -3.31
N GLU A 260 -17.99 -7.76 -2.11
CA GLU A 260 -19.22 -8.10 -1.40
C GLU A 260 -20.46 -7.59 -2.14
N TYR A 261 -20.44 -6.35 -2.62
CA TYR A 261 -21.52 -5.81 -3.46
C TYR A 261 -21.69 -6.62 -4.76
N LEU A 262 -20.60 -6.96 -5.45
CA LEU A 262 -20.66 -7.75 -6.68
C LEU A 262 -21.21 -9.15 -6.44
N ALA A 263 -20.85 -9.80 -5.32
CA ALA A 263 -21.39 -11.10 -4.95
C ALA A 263 -22.92 -11.05 -4.77
N TYR A 264 -23.45 -9.99 -4.15
CA TYR A 264 -24.89 -9.79 -4.04
C TYR A 264 -25.54 -9.48 -5.40
N CYS A 265 -24.91 -8.71 -6.28
CA CYS A 265 -25.41 -8.49 -7.64
C CYS A 265 -25.52 -9.79 -8.43
N LEU A 266 -24.49 -10.64 -8.34
CA LEU A 266 -24.49 -11.95 -8.99
C LEU A 266 -25.60 -12.84 -8.41
N LYS A 267 -25.77 -12.87 -7.09
CA LYS A 267 -26.84 -13.66 -6.46
C LYS A 267 -28.23 -13.20 -6.89
N VAL A 268 -28.47 -11.89 -6.95
CA VAL A 268 -29.77 -11.36 -7.45
C VAL A 268 -30.00 -11.81 -8.89
N LYS A 269 -28.99 -11.69 -9.76
CA LYS A 269 -29.12 -12.12 -11.16
C LYS A 269 -29.41 -13.62 -11.28
N GLU A 270 -28.71 -14.46 -10.52
CA GLU A 270 -28.98 -15.90 -10.49
C GLU A 270 -30.42 -16.21 -10.05
N MET A 271 -30.94 -15.49 -9.06
CA MET A 271 -32.33 -15.66 -8.63
C MET A 271 -33.32 -15.15 -9.68
N ASP A 272 -33.03 -14.04 -10.37
CA ASP A 272 -33.86 -13.53 -11.48
C ASP A 272 -33.89 -14.53 -12.65
N ASP A 273 -32.73 -15.11 -13.01
CA ASP A 273 -32.59 -16.09 -14.09
C ASP A 273 -33.34 -17.39 -13.73
N GLU A 274 -33.28 -17.82 -12.45
CA GLU A 274 -34.03 -18.98 -11.96
C GLU A 274 -35.55 -18.72 -12.01
N GLU A 275 -36.01 -17.56 -11.52
CA GLU A 275 -37.43 -17.17 -11.58
C GLU A 275 -37.96 -17.13 -13.01
N CYS A 276 -37.19 -16.56 -13.95
CA CYS A 276 -37.53 -16.56 -15.37
C CYS A 276 -37.63 -17.98 -15.95
N SER A 277 -36.69 -18.85 -15.59
CA SER A 277 -36.63 -20.22 -16.11
C SER A 277 -37.82 -21.07 -15.65
N TYR A 278 -38.15 -21.00 -14.37
CA TYR A 278 -39.29 -21.72 -13.79
C TYR A 278 -40.64 -21.17 -14.26
N ALA A 279 -40.75 -19.84 -14.40
CA ALA A 279 -41.93 -19.22 -14.99
C ALA A 279 -42.17 -19.66 -16.44
N ALA A 280 -41.10 -19.86 -17.23
CA ALA A 280 -41.20 -20.37 -18.61
C ALA A 280 -41.73 -21.82 -18.67
N LEU A 281 -41.49 -22.60 -17.61
CA LEU A 281 -42.00 -23.97 -17.45
C LEU A 281 -43.42 -24.02 -16.85
N GLN A 282 -44.01 -22.87 -16.52
CA GLN A 282 -45.30 -22.76 -15.81
C GLN A 282 -45.29 -23.43 -14.42
N GLU A 283 -44.11 -23.55 -13.80
CA GLU A 283 -43.93 -24.09 -12.45
C GLU A 283 -43.36 -22.98 -11.55
N PRO A 284 -44.21 -22.06 -11.03
CA PRO A 284 -43.72 -20.98 -10.17
C PRO A 284 -43.01 -21.55 -8.93
N LEU A 285 -41.93 -20.89 -8.53
CA LEU A 285 -41.16 -21.28 -7.35
C LEU A 285 -41.95 -20.99 -6.08
N TYR A 286 -41.95 -21.93 -5.12
CA TYR A 286 -42.62 -21.77 -3.83
C TYR A 286 -42.30 -20.44 -3.14
N ARG A 287 -41.03 -20.02 -3.14
CA ARG A 287 -40.62 -18.73 -2.54
C ARG A 287 -41.35 -17.55 -3.19
N VAL A 288 -41.62 -17.59 -4.50
CA VAL A 288 -42.25 -16.49 -5.25
C VAL A 288 -43.73 -16.44 -4.92
N GLU A 289 -44.40 -17.59 -4.86
CA GLU A 289 -45.81 -17.73 -4.50
C GLU A 289 -46.08 -17.30 -3.04
N THR A 290 -45.07 -17.39 -2.17
CA THR A 290 -45.15 -17.03 -0.74
C THR A 290 -44.58 -15.66 -0.40
N GLY A 291 -44.42 -14.77 -1.40
CA GLY A 291 -44.07 -13.35 -1.19
C GLY A 291 -42.58 -13.00 -1.32
N ASN A 292 -41.76 -13.97 -1.74
CA ASN A 292 -40.36 -13.84 -2.14
C ASN A 292 -39.44 -13.16 -1.12
N TYR A 293 -39.63 -13.50 0.16
CA TYR A 293 -38.89 -12.87 1.27
C TYR A 293 -37.38 -13.13 1.21
N GLU A 294 -36.93 -14.30 0.73
CA GLU A 294 -35.50 -14.58 0.53
C GLU A 294 -34.87 -13.60 -0.48
N TYR A 295 -35.51 -13.40 -1.64
CA TYR A 295 -35.04 -12.45 -2.65
C TYR A 295 -35.03 -11.02 -2.09
N ARG A 296 -36.08 -10.63 -1.36
CA ARG A 296 -36.18 -9.31 -0.71
C ARG A 296 -35.09 -9.08 0.34
N LEU A 297 -34.69 -10.11 1.09
CA LEU A 297 -33.53 -10.08 1.99
C LEU A 297 -32.23 -9.86 1.21
N ILE A 298 -32.03 -10.55 0.09
CA ILE A 298 -30.83 -10.35 -0.75
C ILE A 298 -30.80 -8.94 -1.36
N LEU A 299 -31.95 -8.40 -1.79
CA LEU A 299 -32.07 -7.01 -2.26
C LEU A 299 -31.66 -6.00 -1.17
N ARG A 300 -32.07 -6.24 0.08
CA ARG A 300 -31.67 -5.44 1.24
C ARG A 300 -30.15 -5.47 1.43
N CYS A 301 -29.56 -6.66 1.44
CA CYS A 301 -28.13 -6.85 1.62
C CYS A 301 -27.33 -6.18 0.50
N ARG A 302 -27.80 -6.32 -0.76
CA ARG A 302 -27.24 -5.62 -1.92
C ARG A 302 -27.25 -4.11 -1.74
N GLN A 303 -28.37 -3.53 -1.29
CA GLN A 303 -28.48 -2.09 -1.06
C GLN A 303 -27.48 -1.61 0.01
N VAL A 304 -27.39 -2.30 1.15
CA VAL A 304 -26.44 -1.97 2.23
C VAL A 304 -25.00 -2.08 1.74
N ALA A 305 -24.67 -3.15 1.02
CA ALA A 305 -23.35 -3.34 0.45
C ALA A 305 -23.00 -2.24 -0.57
N ARG A 306 -23.95 -1.83 -1.42
CA ARG A 306 -23.79 -0.74 -2.40
C ARG A 306 -23.48 0.58 -1.73
N THR A 307 -24.21 0.94 -0.67
CA THR A 307 -23.98 2.20 0.07
C THR A 307 -22.58 2.23 0.68
N ARG A 308 -22.13 1.14 1.31
CA ARG A 308 -20.77 1.03 1.87
C ARG A 308 -19.70 1.09 0.77
N PHE A 309 -19.91 0.39 -0.34
CA PHE A 309 -19.03 0.42 -1.51
C PHE A 309 -18.89 1.84 -2.08
N ALA A 310 -20.01 2.54 -2.30
CA ALA A 310 -20.02 3.90 -2.85
C ALA A 310 -19.32 4.89 -1.92
N LYS A 311 -19.53 4.79 -0.60
CA LYS A 311 -18.82 5.60 0.39
C LYS A 311 -17.31 5.38 0.33
N LEU A 312 -16.87 4.12 0.39
CA LEU A 312 -15.44 3.78 0.35
C LEU A 312 -14.78 4.17 -0.98
N ARG A 313 -15.53 4.15 -2.09
CA ARG A 313 -15.04 4.65 -3.39
C ARG A 313 -14.67 6.13 -3.29
N SER A 314 -15.54 6.94 -2.70
CA SER A 314 -15.28 8.37 -2.48
C SER A 314 -14.09 8.57 -1.54
N ASP A 315 -14.02 7.82 -0.43
CA ASP A 315 -12.94 7.92 0.55
C ASP A 315 -11.58 7.61 -0.07
N VAL A 316 -11.51 6.56 -0.91
CA VAL A 316 -10.28 6.19 -1.62
C VAL A 316 -9.85 7.30 -2.58
N LEU A 317 -10.75 7.82 -3.40
CA LEU A 317 -10.42 8.88 -4.36
C LEU A 317 -9.81 10.10 -3.66
N VAL A 318 -10.45 10.57 -2.59
CA VAL A 318 -9.94 11.69 -1.79
C VAL A 318 -8.58 11.36 -1.17
N LYS A 319 -8.41 10.16 -0.60
CA LYS A 319 -7.11 9.76 0.00
C LYS A 319 -5.99 9.67 -1.02
N MET A 320 -6.27 9.18 -2.23
CA MET A 320 -5.26 9.13 -3.30
C MET A 320 -4.84 10.53 -3.73
N GLU A 321 -5.80 11.45 -3.90
CA GLU A 321 -5.51 12.85 -4.23
C GLU A 321 -4.70 13.55 -3.13
N LEU A 322 -5.04 13.34 -1.85
CA LEU A 322 -4.27 13.87 -0.72
C LEU A 322 -2.84 13.30 -0.68
N LEU A 323 -2.67 12.02 -1.01
CA LEU A 323 -1.36 11.38 -1.05
C LEU A 323 -0.50 11.93 -2.19
N GLU A 324 -1.07 12.06 -3.39
CA GLU A 324 -0.41 12.66 -4.56
C GLU A 324 0.01 14.12 -4.27
N ASN A 325 -0.89 14.93 -3.70
CA ASN A 325 -0.57 16.31 -3.31
C ASN A 325 0.55 16.38 -2.27
N LYS A 326 0.52 15.51 -1.25
CA LYS A 326 1.59 15.43 -0.24
C LYS A 326 2.92 15.02 -0.87
N HIS A 327 2.91 14.08 -1.80
CA HIS A 327 4.10 13.62 -2.51
C HIS A 327 4.75 14.76 -3.28
N VAL A 328 3.98 15.47 -4.13
CA VAL A 328 4.49 16.57 -4.97
C VAL A 328 5.03 17.71 -4.12
N GLN A 329 4.30 18.13 -3.09
CA GLN A 329 4.72 19.24 -2.23
C GLN A 329 5.97 18.91 -1.40
N SER A 330 6.09 17.68 -0.91
CA SER A 330 7.16 17.31 0.03
C SER A 330 8.44 16.87 -0.68
N LEU A 331 8.34 16.12 -1.79
CA LEU A 331 9.52 15.55 -2.45
C LEU A 331 10.46 16.62 -2.98
N GLY A 332 9.94 17.65 -3.66
CA GLY A 332 10.76 18.75 -4.16
C GLY A 332 11.53 19.44 -3.03
N GLY A 333 10.84 19.80 -1.95
CA GLY A 333 11.45 20.42 -0.78
C GLY A 333 12.49 19.53 -0.07
N HIS A 334 12.25 18.22 0.01
CA HIS A 334 13.22 17.28 0.59
C HIS A 334 14.50 17.19 -0.26
N LEU A 335 14.36 17.08 -1.59
CA LEU A 335 15.50 17.02 -2.50
C LEU A 335 16.31 18.31 -2.49
N THR A 336 15.65 19.47 -2.49
CA THR A 336 16.31 20.77 -2.39
C THR A 336 17.12 20.87 -1.10
N LYS A 337 16.53 20.54 0.06
CA LYS A 337 17.25 20.56 1.35
C LYS A 337 18.45 19.62 1.37
N LEU A 338 18.32 18.44 0.74
CA LEU A 338 19.42 17.49 0.61
C LEU A 338 20.57 18.09 -0.19
N ILE A 339 20.28 18.63 -1.38
CA ILE A 339 21.27 19.23 -2.29
C ILE A 339 21.93 20.44 -1.62
N GLU A 340 21.15 21.32 -0.98
CA GLU A 340 21.66 22.49 -0.27
C GLU A 340 22.64 22.10 0.85
N ALA A 341 22.33 21.05 1.61
CA ALA A 341 23.21 20.57 2.68
C ALA A 341 24.55 20.05 2.14
N PHE A 342 24.55 19.32 1.03
CA PHE A 342 25.79 18.87 0.36
C PHE A 342 26.55 20.04 -0.27
N ALA A 343 25.85 20.97 -0.92
CA ALA A 343 26.47 22.14 -1.53
C ALA A 343 27.15 23.04 -0.49
N GLU A 344 26.49 23.28 0.65
CA GLU A 344 27.05 24.04 1.77
C GLU A 344 28.29 23.34 2.34
N LEU A 345 28.25 22.01 2.51
CA LEU A 345 29.40 21.24 2.93
C LEU A 345 30.59 21.44 1.99
N HIS A 346 30.40 21.19 0.69
CA HIS A 346 31.48 21.31 -0.29
C HIS A 346 32.04 22.74 -0.36
N LYS A 347 31.17 23.76 -0.28
CA LYS A 347 31.58 25.16 -0.25
C LYS A 347 32.45 25.47 0.98
N LYS A 348 32.01 25.08 2.18
CA LYS A 348 32.78 25.28 3.41
C LYS A 348 34.09 24.51 3.41
N THR A 349 34.10 23.29 2.86
CA THR A 349 35.34 22.51 2.69
C THR A 349 36.32 23.20 1.75
N LEU A 350 35.84 23.78 0.64
CA LEU A 350 36.69 24.56 -0.26
C LEU A 350 37.25 25.81 0.43
N GLU A 351 36.43 26.55 1.16
CA GLU A 351 36.85 27.72 1.95
C GLU A 351 37.94 27.33 2.97
N LEU A 352 37.77 26.21 3.66
CA LEU A 352 38.74 25.68 4.62
C LEU A 352 40.10 25.32 3.98
N LEU A 353 40.07 24.75 2.77
CA LEU A 353 41.27 24.38 2.01
C LEU A 353 41.92 25.58 1.27
N SER A 354 41.18 26.67 1.05
CA SER A 354 41.67 27.89 0.39
C SER A 354 42.57 28.77 1.27
N GLY A 355 42.97 28.27 2.44
CA GLY A 355 43.92 28.92 3.34
C GLY A 355 45.32 29.12 2.73
N PRO A 356 46.31 29.55 3.53
CA PRO A 356 47.66 29.81 3.03
C PRO A 356 48.21 28.62 2.24
N ALA A 357 48.94 28.87 1.15
CA ALA A 357 49.56 27.82 0.36
C ALA A 357 50.60 27.08 1.22
N LEU A 358 50.23 25.90 1.74
CA LEU A 358 51.07 25.06 2.59
C LEU A 358 52.15 24.30 1.80
N PHE A 359 52.14 24.41 0.46
CA PHE A 359 53.00 23.67 -0.45
C PHE A 359 53.82 24.57 -1.39
N PRO A 360 55.00 24.13 -1.83
CA PRO A 360 55.64 22.85 -1.48
C PRO A 360 56.16 22.82 -0.03
N VAL A 361 55.96 21.68 0.64
CA VAL A 361 56.59 21.40 1.94
C VAL A 361 58.02 20.97 1.62
N GLU A 362 58.96 21.90 1.73
CA GLU A 362 60.38 21.57 1.69
C GLU A 362 60.69 20.78 2.95
N VAL A 363 60.92 19.47 2.82
CA VAL A 363 61.44 18.60 3.88
C VAL A 363 62.93 18.48 3.64
N ASP A 364 63.74 19.19 4.42
CA ASP A 364 65.19 19.09 4.34
C ASP A 364 65.62 17.77 5.01
N LEU A 365 65.86 16.75 4.18
CA LEU A 365 66.48 15.51 4.64
C LEU A 365 67.93 15.85 5.03
N SER A 366 68.16 16.17 6.30
CA SER A 366 69.53 16.32 6.83
C SER A 366 70.36 15.06 6.51
N ASN A 367 71.68 15.18 6.32
CA ASN A 367 72.58 14.03 6.13
C ASN A 367 72.55 13.01 7.30
N SER A 368 71.91 13.36 8.41
CA SER A 368 71.62 12.51 9.57
C SER A 368 70.26 11.80 9.53
N ALA A 369 69.44 11.99 8.49
CA ALA A 369 68.09 11.44 8.39
C ALA A 369 68.02 9.90 8.49
N PHE A 370 69.15 9.21 8.23
CA PHE A 370 69.28 7.75 8.33
C PHE A 370 70.30 7.29 9.39
N GLN A 371 70.84 8.20 10.22
CA GLN A 371 71.73 7.80 11.31
C GLN A 371 70.90 7.27 12.48
N TYR A 372 70.60 5.98 12.44
CA TYR A 372 70.14 5.23 13.60
C TYR A 372 71.19 5.37 14.71
N LYS A 373 70.78 5.87 15.89
CA LYS A 373 71.62 5.90 17.08
C LYS A 373 71.88 4.48 17.55
N SER A 374 72.87 3.81 16.95
CA SER A 374 73.43 2.58 17.50
C SER A 374 74.21 2.93 18.78
N THR A 375 73.81 2.35 19.91
CA THR A 375 74.46 2.55 21.22
C THR A 375 75.68 1.64 21.44
N THR A 376 76.38 1.24 20.39
CA THR A 376 77.61 0.45 20.48
C THR A 376 78.77 1.19 19.82
N PRO A 377 79.89 1.45 20.54
CA PRO A 377 81.05 2.10 19.95
C PRO A 377 81.71 1.11 18.98
N ILE A 378 81.73 1.48 17.70
CA ILE A 378 82.47 0.73 16.68
C ILE A 378 83.95 1.14 16.82
N THR A 379 84.76 0.22 17.34
CA THR A 379 86.22 0.32 17.27
C THR A 379 86.63 0.09 15.83
N THR A 380 87.33 1.04 15.23
CA THR A 380 87.98 0.89 13.92
C THR A 380 89.10 -0.15 14.02
N GLN A 381 88.91 -1.30 13.40
CA GLN A 381 90.02 -2.11 12.92
C GLN A 381 89.78 -2.45 11.45
N GLU A 382 90.67 -1.90 10.63
CA GLU A 382 90.97 -2.34 9.28
C GLU A 382 91.22 -3.84 9.28
N ASN A 383 90.56 -4.57 8.38
CA ASN A 383 91.14 -5.65 7.58
C ASN A 383 90.15 -6.07 6.50
N ASP A 384 90.68 -6.16 5.29
CA ASP A 384 90.09 -6.74 4.09
C ASP A 384 89.52 -8.14 4.36
N ASP A 385 88.32 -8.41 3.87
CA ASP A 385 88.07 -9.50 2.92
C ASP A 385 86.60 -9.45 2.46
N ASP A 386 86.42 -9.75 1.18
CA ASP A 386 85.16 -9.83 0.46
C ASP A 386 84.15 -10.73 1.18
N ASP A 387 83.03 -10.18 1.64
CA ASP A 387 81.81 -10.94 1.87
C ASP A 387 80.57 -10.11 1.47
N GLU A 388 79.84 -10.70 0.53
CA GLU A 388 78.60 -10.27 -0.09
C GLU A 388 77.51 -10.16 0.99
N HIS A 389 77.21 -8.94 1.46
CA HIS A 389 76.07 -8.70 2.36
C HIS A 389 74.83 -8.31 1.54
N ASP A 390 73.87 -9.24 1.54
CA ASP A 390 72.55 -9.14 0.94
C ASP A 390 71.87 -7.77 1.19
N ILE A 391 71.46 -7.12 0.10
CA ILE A 391 70.50 -6.02 0.16
C ILE A 391 69.15 -6.64 0.51
N GLU A 392 68.71 -6.45 1.75
CA GLU A 392 67.37 -6.83 2.19
C GLU A 392 66.33 -5.95 1.46
N ASN A 393 65.81 -6.47 0.34
CA ASN A 393 64.65 -5.88 -0.34
C ASN A 393 63.45 -6.02 0.59
N GLY A 394 62.92 -4.90 1.08
CA GLY A 394 61.73 -4.88 1.93
C GLY A 394 60.54 -5.55 1.23
N GLU A 395 59.91 -6.51 1.92
CA GLU A 395 58.69 -7.15 1.44
C GLU A 395 57.53 -6.15 1.42
N GLU A 396 56.81 -6.12 0.30
CA GLU A 396 55.57 -5.35 0.15
C GLU A 396 54.49 -5.91 1.08
N VAL A 397 53.86 -5.04 1.87
CA VAL A 397 52.81 -5.42 2.82
C VAL A 397 51.61 -5.98 2.06
N ARG A 398 51.35 -7.29 2.22
CA ARG A 398 50.12 -7.92 1.69
C ARG A 398 48.89 -7.36 2.41
N GLU A 399 47.86 -6.99 1.65
CA GLU A 399 46.57 -6.53 2.17
C GLU A 399 45.97 -7.54 3.16
N ILE A 400 46.02 -7.20 4.44
CA ILE A 400 45.29 -7.92 5.48
C ILE A 400 43.82 -7.54 5.35
N SER A 401 42.94 -8.52 5.20
CA SER A 401 41.50 -8.34 5.11
C SER A 401 40.94 -7.69 6.40
N THR A 402 40.76 -6.37 6.37
CA THR A 402 40.41 -5.50 7.51
C THR A 402 38.96 -5.65 8.02
N ARG A 403 38.16 -6.57 7.47
CA ARG A 403 36.74 -6.68 7.82
C ARG A 403 36.46 -7.27 9.21
N THR A 404 37.34 -8.10 9.76
CA THR A 404 37.06 -8.82 11.01
C THR A 404 37.42 -8.02 12.27
N SER A 405 38.49 -7.21 12.23
CA SER A 405 38.98 -6.46 13.42
C SER A 405 38.16 -5.20 13.76
N ILE A 406 37.35 -4.68 12.83
CA ILE A 406 36.57 -3.44 13.04
C ILE A 406 35.33 -3.71 13.94
N ASN A 407 34.75 -4.92 13.87
CA ASN A 407 33.61 -5.30 14.71
C ASN A 407 33.97 -5.45 16.20
N GLU A 408 35.22 -5.80 16.51
CA GLU A 408 35.70 -5.92 17.90
C GLU A 408 36.01 -4.54 18.52
N VAL A 409 36.51 -3.58 17.73
CA VAL A 409 36.78 -2.20 18.20
C VAL A 409 35.50 -1.39 18.40
N LEU A 410 34.45 -1.66 17.62
CA LEU A 410 33.12 -1.06 17.82
C LEU A 410 32.41 -1.59 19.07
N LYS A 411 32.64 -2.85 19.47
CA LYS A 411 32.10 -3.41 20.72
C LYS A 411 32.75 -2.80 21.96
N SER A 412 34.05 -2.49 21.93
CA SER A 412 34.76 -1.94 23.08
C SER A 412 34.51 -0.44 23.32
N SER A 413 34.17 0.32 22.28
CA SER A 413 33.91 1.77 22.40
C SER A 413 32.47 2.12 22.81
N ILE A 414 31.59 1.12 22.98
CA ILE A 414 30.19 1.29 23.42
C ILE A 414 30.00 0.85 24.90
N LEU A 415 31.03 0.22 25.52
CA LEU A 415 30.95 -0.33 26.89
C LEU A 415 32.19 0.07 27.73
N SER A 416 32.20 1.30 28.25
CA SER A 416 32.98 1.79 29.41
C SER A 416 32.63 3.29 29.55
N GLU A 417 32.27 3.90 30.69
CA GLU A 417 32.38 3.62 32.12
C GLU A 417 31.18 4.26 32.87
N ASP A 418 30.97 3.80 34.11
CA ASP A 418 29.89 4.07 35.07
C ASP A 418 29.47 5.54 35.28
N LEU A 419 28.15 5.81 35.29
CA LEU A 419 27.47 6.68 36.27
C LEU A 419 25.93 6.39 36.24
N PRO A 420 25.16 6.69 37.30
CA PRO A 420 24.17 5.79 37.89
C PRO A 420 22.79 5.74 37.21
N LEU A 421 22.15 4.60 37.42
CA LEU A 421 20.78 4.19 37.07
C LEU A 421 19.72 5.28 37.35
N GLU A 422 19.05 5.75 36.29
CA GLU A 422 17.59 5.94 36.27
C GLU A 422 17.05 6.01 34.82
N SER A 423 16.15 5.06 34.52
CA SER A 423 15.12 5.00 33.46
C SER A 423 15.44 5.32 31.98
N ASP A 424 15.06 4.35 31.14
CA ASP A 424 14.60 4.47 29.74
C ASP A 424 15.63 4.55 28.61
N SER A 425 16.35 3.44 28.41
CA SER A 425 17.08 3.14 27.18
C SER A 425 16.13 2.72 26.04
N SER A 426 15.55 3.69 25.34
CA SER A 426 14.94 3.46 24.03
C SER A 426 16.01 3.54 22.93
N LEU A 427 16.20 2.45 22.20
CA LEU A 427 17.00 2.33 20.97
C LEU A 427 16.89 3.60 20.09
N LEU A 428 18.03 4.23 19.80
CA LEU A 428 18.07 5.46 19.00
C LEU A 428 17.60 5.29 17.54
N ILE A 429 17.39 4.05 17.08
CA ILE A 429 16.64 3.66 15.86
C ILE A 429 16.07 2.23 16.07
N PRO A 430 14.74 2.00 16.07
CA PRO A 430 14.20 0.63 16.02
C PRO A 430 14.50 -0.03 14.66
N GLY A 431 15.11 -1.23 14.66
CA GLY A 431 15.26 -2.08 13.46
C GLY A 431 16.68 -2.35 12.95
N LEU A 432 17.74 -1.99 13.68
CA LEU A 432 19.15 -2.27 13.32
C LEU A 432 19.73 -3.48 14.09
N GLY A 433 19.00 -4.60 14.10
CA GLY A 433 19.55 -5.90 14.45
C GLY A 433 20.01 -6.62 13.19
N ILE A 434 21.22 -7.20 13.21
CA ILE A 434 21.68 -8.10 12.16
C ILE A 434 20.73 -9.32 12.18
N ASN A 435 19.96 -9.51 11.11
CA ASN A 435 19.18 -10.72 10.91
C ASN A 435 20.16 -11.91 10.83
N GLN A 436 20.30 -12.67 11.91
CA GLN A 436 20.52 -14.10 11.77
C GLN A 436 19.21 -14.66 11.22
N THR A 437 19.23 -15.14 9.98
CA THR A 437 18.13 -15.93 9.44
C THR A 437 18.04 -17.21 10.27
N GLU A 438 17.20 -17.20 11.32
CA GLU A 438 16.68 -18.43 11.90
C GLU A 438 15.80 -19.09 10.83
N GLU A 439 16.04 -20.38 10.56
CA GLU A 439 15.16 -21.18 9.72
C GLU A 439 13.74 -21.16 10.31
N PRO A 440 12.69 -21.02 9.47
CA PRO A 440 11.32 -20.94 9.96
C PRO A 440 10.87 -22.28 10.55
N ASP A 441 10.20 -22.22 11.71
CA ASP A 441 9.53 -23.39 12.30
C ASP A 441 8.31 -23.79 11.46
N TYR A 442 8.49 -24.83 10.64
CA TYR A 442 7.50 -25.36 9.71
C TYR A 442 6.25 -25.94 10.39
N ASN A 443 6.27 -26.17 11.71
CA ASN A 443 5.14 -26.77 12.42
C ASN A 443 4.01 -25.77 12.72
N ASN A 444 4.22 -24.47 12.49
CA ASN A 444 3.28 -23.40 12.86
C ASN A 444 2.81 -22.51 11.68
N MET A 445 3.13 -22.87 10.43
CA MET A 445 2.72 -22.10 9.25
C MET A 445 1.37 -22.56 8.69
N ASP A 446 0.54 -21.60 8.23
CA ASP A 446 -0.67 -21.90 7.49
C ASP A 446 -0.37 -22.44 6.08
N THR A 447 -1.33 -23.16 5.50
CA THR A 447 -1.16 -23.86 4.22
C THR A 447 -0.89 -22.91 3.05
N LEU A 448 -1.30 -21.64 3.16
CA LEU A 448 -1.10 -20.62 2.13
C LEU A 448 0.35 -20.12 2.10
N THR A 449 1.00 -20.07 3.26
CA THR A 449 2.39 -19.61 3.41
C THR A 449 3.38 -20.66 2.91
N LEU A 450 3.09 -21.95 3.16
CA LEU A 450 3.85 -23.10 2.65
C LEU A 450 3.90 -23.19 1.12
N LEU A 451 2.79 -22.87 0.44
CA LEU A 451 2.69 -22.92 -1.02
C LEU A 451 3.42 -21.76 -1.70
N SER A 452 3.52 -20.59 -1.05
CA SER A 452 4.26 -19.44 -1.57
C SER A 452 5.78 -19.64 -1.54
N SER A 453 6.31 -20.46 -0.62
CA SER A 453 7.74 -20.74 -0.53
C SER A 453 8.26 -21.75 -1.57
N LEU A 454 7.37 -22.54 -2.18
CA LEU A 454 7.70 -23.57 -3.15
C LEU A 454 7.54 -23.04 -4.58
N ASN A 455 8.43 -22.15 -5.00
CA ASN A 455 8.44 -21.48 -6.30
C ASN A 455 8.54 -22.50 -7.46
N ILE A 456 7.42 -22.97 -8.00
CA ILE A 456 7.36 -23.84 -9.20
C ILE A 456 7.55 -22.95 -10.43
N ASN A 457 8.80 -22.77 -10.85
CA ASN A 457 9.14 -22.26 -12.17
C ASN A 457 9.01 -23.39 -13.21
N GLY A 458 8.13 -23.21 -14.18
CA GLY A 458 8.07 -24.08 -15.35
C GLY A 458 6.93 -23.72 -16.30
N VAL A 459 7.19 -22.84 -17.26
CA VAL A 459 6.39 -22.74 -18.49
C VAL A 459 7.34 -22.75 -19.68
N PRO A 460 7.17 -23.63 -20.68
CA PRO A 460 7.87 -23.52 -21.95
C PRO A 460 7.16 -22.49 -22.84
N LYS A 461 7.96 -21.69 -23.55
CA LYS A 461 7.51 -20.81 -24.64
C LYS A 461 6.95 -21.64 -25.79
N ASN A 462 5.89 -21.17 -26.42
CA ASN A 462 5.67 -21.35 -27.85
C ASN A 462 5.04 -20.09 -28.44
N ASP A 463 5.71 -19.59 -29.47
CA ASP A 463 5.23 -18.62 -30.44
C ASP A 463 4.23 -19.30 -31.39
N GLU A 464 3.17 -18.58 -31.79
CA GLU A 464 2.59 -18.51 -33.15
C GLU A 464 1.15 -17.93 -33.11
N ASP A 465 1.06 -16.68 -33.57
CA ASP A 465 0.12 -16.08 -34.52
C ASP A 465 -1.42 -16.06 -34.36
N GLU A 466 -1.89 -14.81 -34.30
CA GLU A 466 -2.96 -14.20 -35.12
C GLU A 466 -4.26 -14.96 -35.41
N LYS A 467 -5.36 -14.47 -34.80
CA LYS A 467 -6.38 -13.68 -35.52
C LYS A 467 -7.44 -13.14 -34.55
N LEU A 468 -7.44 -11.82 -34.39
CA LEU A 468 -8.54 -11.04 -33.83
C LEU A 468 -9.79 -11.21 -34.72
N LEU A 469 -10.92 -11.58 -34.13
CA LEU A 469 -12.24 -11.31 -34.70
C LEU A 469 -12.99 -10.37 -33.77
N ASP A 470 -13.14 -9.17 -34.29
CA ASP A 470 -13.99 -8.07 -33.85
C ASP A 470 -15.46 -8.47 -33.96
N LEU A 471 -16.20 -8.39 -32.84
CA LEU A 471 -17.66 -8.45 -32.82
C LEU A 471 -18.20 -7.44 -31.81
N SER A 472 -18.05 -6.16 -32.13
CA SER A 472 -19.08 -5.18 -31.80
C SER A 472 -20.19 -5.25 -32.85
N SER A 473 -21.35 -5.79 -32.49
CA SER A 473 -22.68 -5.29 -32.91
C SER A 473 -23.80 -6.25 -32.50
N GLU A 474 -24.96 -5.63 -32.27
CA GLU A 474 -26.32 -6.19 -32.31
C GLU A 474 -27.04 -6.48 -30.98
N ARG A 475 -27.87 -5.48 -30.64
CA ARG A 475 -29.20 -5.48 -29.99
C ARG A 475 -29.30 -5.42 -28.47
#